data_AF-A0A1S8TI82-F1
#
_entry.id   AF-A0A1S8TI82-F1
#
_cell.length_a   1.000
_cell.length_b   1.000
_cell.length_c   1.000
_cell.angle_alpha   90.00
_cell.angle_beta   90.00
_cell.angle_gamma   90.00
#
_symmetry.space_group_name_H-M   'P 1'
#
loop_
_entity.id
_entity.type
_entity.pdbx_description
1 polymer ?
#
loop_
_entity_poly.entity_id
_entity_poly.type
_entity_poly.pdbx_seq_one_letter_code
_entity_poly.pdbx_strand_id
1 'polypeptide(L)'
;MKRKSILALILVTVIVVSLSLVGCGRNHSGTKTDNNITRNNAVGTPNTENNATGNNADGSPNITTNPAGTPNTDAYGNANTNAGNNVGGTANNSIGTNEANSQGISDSLKYSAINFRDDIVNAGYNLKEAANRTKNYFTGNETDYLAGNDVVRVYEYNSAQDLEGDIKRISQNGLTINGTDANYTNKPYYYRKGNSLIVYEGNDPAYVNQFKSMYGNALIP
;
A
#
# COMPACT_ATOMS: atom_id res chain seq x y z
N MET A 1 43.11 12.98 -41.99
CA MET A 1 42.28 11.75 -41.95
C MET A 1 42.87 10.74 -40.95
N LYS A 2 42.58 10.82 -39.64
CA LYS A 2 43.02 9.83 -38.63
C LYS A 2 42.10 9.74 -37.40
N ARG A 3 40.80 9.48 -37.59
CA ARG A 3 39.84 9.27 -36.46
C ARG A 3 38.88 8.10 -36.64
N LYS A 4 39.18 7.13 -37.52
CA LYS A 4 38.30 5.97 -37.76
C LYS A 4 38.76 4.66 -37.10
N SER A 5 39.91 4.65 -36.43
CA SER A 5 40.55 3.39 -36.01
C SER A 5 40.23 2.91 -34.59
N ILE A 6 39.49 3.68 -33.78
CA ILE A 6 39.23 3.34 -32.37
C ILE A 6 37.97 2.47 -32.19
N LEU A 7 37.01 2.52 -33.12
CA LEU A 7 35.76 1.77 -33.01
C LEU A 7 35.91 0.26 -33.24
N ALA A 8 36.98 -0.20 -33.89
CA ALA A 8 37.16 -1.61 -34.24
C ALA A 8 37.67 -2.48 -33.06
N LEU A 9 38.22 -1.89 -32.00
CA LEU A 9 38.84 -2.67 -30.91
C LEU A 9 37.82 -3.16 -29.86
N ILE A 10 36.67 -2.49 -29.71
CA ILE A 10 35.68 -2.83 -28.66
C ILE A 10 34.76 -3.98 -29.08
N LEU A 11 34.64 -4.28 -30.38
CA LEU A 11 33.73 -5.33 -30.87
C LEU A 11 34.29 -6.75 -30.65
N VAL A 12 35.60 -6.93 -30.49
CA VAL A 12 36.22 -8.27 -30.39
C VAL A 12 36.17 -8.85 -28.97
N THR A 13 36.06 -8.01 -27.93
CA THR A 13 36.09 -8.47 -26.53
C THR A 13 34.76 -9.04 -26.02
N VAL A 14 33.64 -8.82 -26.73
CA VAL A 14 32.30 -9.27 -26.28
C VAL A 14 32.00 -10.73 -26.65
N ILE A 15 32.76 -11.34 -27.58
CA ILE A 15 32.44 -12.67 -28.13
C ILE A 15 32.99 -13.84 -27.27
N VAL A 16 33.91 -13.60 -26.32
CA VAL A 16 34.64 -14.68 -25.63
C VAL A 16 33.93 -15.21 -24.35
N VAL A 17 32.85 -14.56 -23.86
CA VAL A 17 32.24 -14.94 -22.57
C VAL A 17 31.05 -15.92 -22.70
N SER A 18 30.66 -16.32 -23.90
CA SER A 18 29.39 -17.06 -24.13
C SER A 18 29.45 -18.59 -24.02
N LEU A 19 30.51 -19.21 -23.48
CA LEU A 19 30.70 -20.68 -23.57
C LEU A 19 30.74 -21.46 -22.23
N SER A 20 30.29 -20.92 -21.10
CA SER A 20 30.42 -21.64 -19.82
C SER A 20 29.18 -21.65 -18.91
N LEU A 21 27.98 -21.89 -19.44
CA LEU A 21 26.84 -22.33 -18.61
C LEU A 21 26.05 -23.48 -19.26
N VAL A 22 26.64 -24.67 -19.28
CA VAL A 22 25.89 -25.93 -19.29
C VAL A 22 25.86 -26.44 -17.85
N GLY A 23 24.71 -26.30 -17.20
CA GLY A 23 24.46 -26.83 -15.86
C GLY A 23 23.15 -27.60 -15.83
N CYS A 24 23.21 -28.91 -16.05
CA CYS A 24 22.12 -29.84 -15.81
C CYS A 24 21.87 -29.98 -14.30
N GLY A 25 20.70 -29.55 -13.82
CA GLY A 25 20.30 -29.62 -12.41
C GLY A 25 19.00 -30.40 -12.24
N ARG A 26 19.15 -31.68 -11.90
CA ARG A 26 18.17 -32.76 -11.65
C ARG A 26 16.82 -32.41 -11.01
N ASN A 27 15.78 -33.02 -11.56
CA ASN A 27 14.51 -33.37 -10.92
C ASN A 27 14.71 -34.08 -9.56
N HIS A 28 13.99 -33.64 -8.52
CA HIS A 28 13.62 -34.48 -7.39
C HIS A 28 12.11 -34.44 -7.19
N SER A 29 11.50 -35.58 -7.45
CA SER A 29 10.14 -35.97 -7.10
C SER A 29 10.12 -36.52 -5.67
N GLY A 30 9.03 -36.31 -4.94
CA GLY A 30 8.73 -36.95 -3.65
C GLY A 30 8.44 -35.91 -2.55
N THR A 31 7.41 -36.00 -1.73
CA THR A 31 6.31 -36.95 -1.53
C THR A 31 5.31 -36.23 -0.64
N LYS A 32 4.01 -36.50 -0.80
CA LYS A 32 2.96 -36.05 0.13
C LYS A 32 3.29 -36.53 1.55
N THR A 33 3.02 -35.69 2.54
CA THR A 33 2.71 -36.17 3.89
C THR A 33 1.55 -35.33 4.41
N ASP A 34 0.36 -35.90 4.26
CA ASP A 34 -0.80 -35.56 5.08
C ASP A 34 -0.50 -36.04 6.51
N ASN A 35 -0.76 -35.20 7.51
CA ASN A 35 -1.09 -35.68 8.85
C ASN A 35 -2.07 -34.70 9.52
N ASN A 36 -3.34 -35.06 9.37
CA ASN A 36 -4.43 -34.87 10.30
C ASN A 36 -4.00 -35.10 11.76
N ILE A 37 -4.43 -34.26 12.70
CA ILE A 37 -5.09 -34.66 13.97
C ILE A 37 -5.48 -33.41 14.77
N THR A 38 -6.80 -33.17 14.80
CA THR A 38 -7.53 -32.41 15.82
C THR A 38 -7.52 -33.17 17.14
N ARG A 39 -7.18 -32.53 18.28
CA ARG A 39 -7.63 -32.95 19.61
C ARG A 39 -7.87 -31.75 20.53
N ASN A 40 -9.14 -31.38 20.67
CA ASN A 40 -9.69 -30.89 21.93
C ASN A 40 -9.62 -32.02 22.96
N ASN A 41 -9.13 -31.77 24.17
CA ASN A 41 -9.72 -32.41 25.35
C ASN A 41 -9.46 -31.59 26.62
N ALA A 42 -10.58 -31.19 27.23
CA ALA A 42 -10.70 -30.71 28.58
C ALA A 42 -10.83 -31.89 29.55
N VAL A 43 -10.23 -31.79 30.76
CA VAL A 43 -10.54 -32.55 32.00
C VAL A 43 -9.95 -31.69 33.15
N GLY A 44 -10.74 -30.99 33.99
CA GLY A 44 -11.40 -31.41 35.25
C GLY A 44 -10.48 -31.13 36.46
N THR A 45 -10.80 -30.58 37.65
CA THR A 45 -12.00 -30.38 38.53
C THR A 45 -11.48 -29.64 39.83
N PRO A 46 -12.22 -29.45 40.97
CA PRO A 46 -13.59 -29.00 41.27
C PRO A 46 -13.68 -27.90 42.40
N ASN A 47 -14.93 -27.53 42.75
CA ASN A 47 -15.45 -26.87 43.97
C ASN A 47 -15.43 -25.34 44.12
N THR A 48 -16.62 -24.74 44.13
CA THR A 48 -17.30 -24.27 45.36
C THR A 48 -18.78 -23.95 45.04
N GLU A 49 -19.70 -24.62 45.73
CA GLU A 49 -21.15 -24.38 45.70
C GLU A 49 -21.56 -23.30 46.72
N ASN A 50 -22.61 -22.53 46.40
CA ASN A 50 -23.77 -22.16 47.26
C ASN A 50 -24.55 -21.03 46.55
N ASN A 51 -25.72 -21.27 45.95
CA ASN A 51 -27.06 -21.54 46.51
C ASN A 51 -27.82 -20.27 46.94
N ALA A 52 -28.90 -19.97 46.19
CA ALA A 52 -30.23 -19.43 46.58
C ALA A 52 -30.82 -18.57 45.44
N THR A 53 -31.69 -19.09 44.55
CA THR A 53 -33.18 -19.21 44.61
C THR A 53 -33.96 -17.93 44.94
N GLY A 54 -34.89 -17.52 44.05
CA GLY A 54 -36.10 -16.78 44.47
C GLY A 54 -36.76 -15.77 43.50
N ASN A 55 -37.47 -16.28 42.49
CA ASN A 55 -38.78 -15.87 41.93
C ASN A 55 -39.28 -14.39 41.80
N ASN A 56 -39.66 -14.07 40.56
CA ASN A 56 -40.86 -13.37 40.02
C ASN A 56 -41.92 -12.72 40.94
N ALA A 57 -42.28 -11.46 40.62
CA ALA A 57 -43.63 -10.86 40.53
C ALA A 57 -43.49 -9.41 40.01
N ASP A 58 -44.00 -9.03 38.83
CA ASP A 58 -45.35 -8.48 38.53
C ASP A 58 -45.79 -7.29 39.38
N GLY A 59 -46.25 -6.21 38.73
CA GLY A 59 -46.94 -5.09 39.38
C GLY A 59 -46.62 -3.68 38.87
N SER A 60 -47.32 -3.25 37.82
CA SER A 60 -47.54 -1.83 37.49
C SER A 60 -48.58 -1.20 38.42
N PRO A 61 -48.42 0.08 38.80
CA PRO A 61 -49.54 1.03 38.78
C PRO A 61 -49.06 2.44 38.36
N ASN A 62 -49.85 3.45 38.03
CA ASN A 62 -51.24 3.69 37.65
C ASN A 62 -51.25 5.18 37.22
N ILE A 63 -52.16 5.52 36.31
CA ILE A 63 -52.45 6.84 35.75
C ILE A 63 -52.92 7.81 36.84
N THR A 64 -52.62 9.11 36.69
CA THR A 64 -53.40 10.18 37.33
C THR A 64 -53.57 11.38 36.40
N THR A 65 -54.70 12.04 36.58
CA THR A 65 -55.53 12.81 35.63
C THR A 65 -55.22 14.31 35.52
N ASN A 66 -55.58 14.87 34.36
CA ASN A 66 -55.62 16.29 33.95
C ASN A 66 -56.62 17.14 34.79
N PRO A 67 -56.62 18.50 34.76
CA PRO A 67 -57.41 19.18 33.71
C PRO A 67 -57.03 20.64 33.26
N ALA A 68 -57.43 20.92 32.01
CA ALA A 68 -58.12 22.12 31.46
C ALA A 68 -57.35 23.40 31.01
N GLY A 69 -57.59 23.79 29.74
CA GLY A 69 -57.53 25.18 29.23
C GLY A 69 -57.11 25.40 27.76
N THR A 70 -58.01 25.19 26.79
CA THR A 70 -57.95 25.46 25.32
C THR A 70 -58.25 26.96 24.95
N PRO A 71 -58.39 27.41 23.67
CA PRO A 71 -57.81 27.07 22.32
C PRO A 71 -57.51 28.32 21.41
N ASN A 72 -56.91 28.14 20.21
CA ASN A 72 -57.32 28.75 18.91
C ASN A 72 -56.41 28.29 17.74
N THR A 73 -56.86 27.46 16.78
CA THR A 73 -57.52 27.71 15.46
C THR A 73 -56.59 28.02 14.27
N ASP A 74 -56.65 27.09 13.31
CA ASP A 74 -56.93 27.23 11.86
C ASP A 74 -55.89 27.84 10.90
N ALA A 75 -55.54 27.03 9.87
CA ALA A 75 -55.75 27.30 8.43
C ALA A 75 -54.70 26.52 7.59
N TYR A 76 -55.03 25.38 6.98
CA TYR A 76 -55.50 25.19 5.59
C TYR A 76 -54.63 25.82 4.49
N GLY A 77 -54.13 25.00 3.56
CA GLY A 77 -53.62 25.48 2.27
C GLY A 77 -52.83 24.46 1.43
N ASN A 78 -53.54 23.59 0.73
CA ASN A 78 -53.05 22.71 -0.36
C ASN A 78 -52.81 23.52 -1.65
N ALA A 79 -51.71 23.26 -2.38
CA ALA A 79 -51.68 23.43 -3.84
C ALA A 79 -50.55 22.61 -4.50
N ASN A 80 -50.97 21.63 -5.30
CA ASN A 80 -50.21 20.99 -6.37
C ASN A 80 -50.33 21.83 -7.65
N THR A 81 -49.22 22.16 -8.31
CA THR A 81 -49.19 22.53 -9.74
C THR A 81 -47.96 21.94 -10.43
N ASN A 82 -48.22 21.05 -11.39
CA ASN A 82 -47.29 20.65 -12.44
C ASN A 82 -47.16 21.77 -13.48
N ALA A 83 -45.93 22.18 -13.81
CA ALA A 83 -45.57 22.76 -15.10
C ALA A 83 -44.08 22.52 -15.35
N GLY A 84 -43.78 21.75 -16.41
CA GLY A 84 -42.43 21.33 -16.74
C GLY A 84 -41.54 22.45 -17.26
N ASN A 85 -40.24 22.30 -17.04
CA ASN A 85 -39.24 22.71 -18.01
C ASN A 85 -38.03 21.76 -17.92
N ASN A 86 -37.75 21.13 -19.06
CA ASN A 86 -36.62 20.25 -19.30
C ASN A 86 -35.32 21.08 -19.37
N VAL A 87 -34.40 20.91 -18.42
CA VAL A 87 -32.95 21.12 -18.63
C VAL A 87 -32.23 20.08 -17.77
N GLY A 88 -31.42 19.23 -18.42
CA GLY A 88 -30.87 18.00 -17.85
C GLY A 88 -30.07 18.17 -16.55
N GLY A 89 -30.45 17.40 -15.54
CA GLY A 89 -29.57 17.00 -14.43
C GLY A 89 -28.74 15.77 -14.83
N THR A 90 -27.72 15.28 -14.11
CA THR A 90 -27.15 15.51 -12.77
C THR A 90 -25.85 14.67 -12.78
N ALA A 91 -24.68 15.07 -12.25
CA ALA A 91 -24.42 15.00 -10.81
C ALA A 91 -23.17 15.79 -10.38
N ASN A 92 -23.39 16.88 -9.65
CA ASN A 92 -22.54 17.25 -8.53
C ASN A 92 -23.02 16.40 -7.34
N ASN A 93 -22.20 15.45 -6.88
CA ASN A 93 -22.53 14.76 -5.63
C ASN A 93 -21.89 15.50 -4.45
N SER A 94 -22.78 16.12 -3.69
CA SER A 94 -22.60 16.66 -2.35
C SER A 94 -22.01 15.61 -1.41
N ILE A 95 -20.93 15.93 -0.70
CA ILE A 95 -20.47 15.15 0.46
C ILE A 95 -20.93 15.89 1.71
N GLY A 96 -21.97 15.36 2.32
CA GLY A 96 -22.35 15.67 3.69
C GLY A 96 -22.93 14.42 4.33
N THR A 97 -22.12 13.69 5.09
CA THR A 97 -22.60 12.77 6.11
C THR A 97 -21.62 12.71 7.28
N ASN A 98 -22.20 12.72 8.46
CA ASN A 98 -21.64 12.90 9.78
C ASN A 98 -20.58 11.86 10.18
N GLU A 99 -19.76 12.28 11.17
CA GLU A 99 -18.76 11.50 11.89
C GLU A 99 -19.27 10.12 12.34
N ALA A 100 -18.59 9.08 11.84
CA ALA A 100 -18.40 7.83 12.55
C ALA A 100 -17.11 7.16 12.01
N ASN A 101 -16.12 7.04 12.90
CA ASN A 101 -14.95 6.16 12.77
C ASN A 101 -13.79 6.63 11.84
N SER A 102 -13.06 7.67 12.24
CA SER A 102 -11.77 8.05 11.66
C SER A 102 -10.61 7.14 12.13
N GLN A 103 -10.75 5.82 11.96
CA GLN A 103 -9.67 4.84 12.12
C GLN A 103 -9.41 4.02 10.83
N GLY A 104 -9.57 4.66 9.67
CA GLY A 104 -9.37 4.01 8.37
C GLY A 104 -9.37 5.00 7.20
N ILE A 105 -8.64 6.11 7.33
CA ILE A 105 -8.56 7.10 6.25
C ILE A 105 -7.77 6.49 5.09
N SER A 106 -8.52 6.13 4.03
CA SER A 106 -8.07 5.65 2.73
C SER A 106 -7.39 4.29 2.73
N ASP A 107 -7.91 3.34 1.94
CA ASP A 107 -7.02 2.51 1.13
C ASP A 107 -5.97 3.46 0.54
N SER A 108 -4.76 3.43 1.10
CA SER A 108 -3.67 4.36 0.81
C SER A 108 -3.63 4.63 -0.69
N LEU A 109 -3.85 5.88 -1.10
CA LEU A 109 -3.98 6.28 -2.51
C LEU A 109 -2.98 5.52 -3.37
N LYS A 110 -3.49 4.65 -4.27
CA LYS A 110 -2.64 3.79 -5.09
C LYS A 110 -1.68 4.66 -5.90
N TYR A 111 -0.39 4.38 -5.77
CA TYR A 111 0.67 5.05 -6.49
C TYR A 111 1.51 3.99 -7.21
N SER A 112 1.26 3.79 -8.50
CA SER A 112 1.91 2.72 -9.26
C SER A 112 3.30 3.11 -9.76
N ALA A 113 4.05 2.13 -10.29
CA ALA A 113 5.28 2.37 -11.02
C ALA A 113 5.06 3.27 -12.26
N ILE A 114 3.88 3.16 -12.88
CA ILE A 114 3.44 4.06 -13.97
C ILE A 114 3.29 5.49 -13.46
N ASN A 115 2.61 5.70 -12.32
CA ASN A 115 2.46 7.04 -11.73
C ASN A 115 3.82 7.64 -11.36
N PHE A 116 4.74 6.83 -10.83
CA PHE A 116 6.13 7.24 -10.59
C PHE A 116 6.80 7.73 -11.88
N ARG A 117 6.79 6.91 -12.93
CA ARG A 117 7.43 7.26 -14.20
C ARG A 117 6.85 8.55 -14.79
N ASP A 118 5.52 8.64 -14.83
CA ASP A 118 4.83 9.77 -15.44
C ASP A 118 5.09 11.07 -14.66
N ASP A 119 5.08 11.03 -13.32
CA ASP A 119 5.41 12.21 -12.50
C ASP A 119 6.85 12.71 -12.77
N ILE A 120 7.82 11.79 -12.90
CA ILE A 120 9.24 12.13 -13.14
C ILE A 120 9.45 12.68 -14.56
N VAL A 121 8.80 12.07 -15.56
CA VAL A 121 8.84 12.55 -16.95
C VAL A 121 8.17 13.92 -17.07
N ASN A 122 7.03 14.12 -16.42
CA ASN A 122 6.33 15.42 -16.39
C ASN A 122 7.16 16.51 -15.68
N ALA A 123 8.04 16.14 -14.75
CA ALA A 123 9.01 17.04 -14.14
C ALA A 123 10.23 17.36 -15.04
N GLY A 124 10.29 16.81 -16.26
CA GLY A 124 11.36 17.06 -17.23
C GLY A 124 12.56 16.12 -17.13
N TYR A 125 12.46 15.04 -16.35
CA TYR A 125 13.53 14.07 -16.19
C TYR A 125 13.32 12.85 -17.08
N ASN A 126 14.42 12.24 -17.52
CA ASN A 126 14.36 11.01 -18.31
C ASN A 126 14.46 9.79 -17.39
N LEU A 127 13.59 8.81 -17.63
CA LEU A 127 13.69 7.45 -17.09
C LEU A 127 13.74 6.45 -18.24
N LYS A 128 14.53 5.38 -18.06
CA LYS A 128 14.55 4.24 -18.98
C LYS A 128 14.18 2.98 -18.21
N GLU A 129 13.51 2.04 -18.86
CA GLU A 129 13.29 0.71 -18.27
C GLU A 129 14.63 0.03 -17.97
N ALA A 130 14.75 -0.57 -16.78
CA ALA A 130 15.93 -1.32 -16.38
C ALA A 130 15.62 -2.83 -16.38
N ALA A 131 15.88 -3.48 -17.52
CA ALA A 131 15.66 -4.92 -17.64
C ALA A 131 16.66 -5.73 -16.77
N ASN A 132 16.17 -6.81 -16.16
CA ASN A 132 16.95 -7.84 -15.46
C ASN A 132 17.81 -7.34 -14.28
N ARG A 133 17.32 -6.38 -13.49
CA ARG A 133 18.01 -5.83 -12.32
C ARG A 133 17.31 -6.06 -10.98
N THR A 134 16.29 -6.92 -10.99
CA THR A 134 15.43 -7.16 -9.84
C THR A 134 16.21 -7.74 -8.67
N LYS A 135 15.96 -7.21 -7.48
CA LYS A 135 16.60 -7.64 -6.24
C LYS A 135 15.67 -8.40 -5.31
N ASN A 136 14.37 -8.08 -5.32
CA ASN A 136 13.31 -8.68 -4.51
C ASN A 136 13.59 -8.61 -2.99
N TYR A 137 14.16 -7.52 -2.49
CA TYR A 137 14.40 -7.34 -1.05
C TYR A 137 13.12 -7.09 -0.25
N PHE A 138 12.11 -6.58 -0.94
CA PHE A 138 10.81 -6.25 -0.40
C PHE A 138 9.72 -7.13 -1.04
N THR A 139 8.60 -7.21 -0.35
CA THR A 139 7.44 -8.05 -0.70
C THR A 139 6.53 -7.40 -1.75
N GLY A 140 6.68 -6.08 -1.97
CA GLY A 140 5.97 -5.35 -3.03
C GLY A 140 6.42 -5.79 -4.43
N ASN A 141 5.57 -5.55 -5.42
CA ASN A 141 5.88 -5.80 -6.83
C ASN A 141 6.96 -4.81 -7.31
N GLU A 142 8.14 -5.32 -7.66
CA GLU A 142 9.30 -4.50 -8.06
C GLU A 142 9.26 -4.14 -9.55
N THR A 143 9.40 -2.85 -9.85
CA THR A 143 9.65 -2.33 -11.20
C THR A 143 10.88 -1.42 -11.17
N ASP A 144 11.83 -1.68 -12.07
CA ASP A 144 13.12 -0.98 -12.09
C ASP A 144 13.23 0.00 -13.26
N TYR A 145 13.74 1.20 -12.98
CA TYR A 145 14.09 2.20 -13.97
C TYR A 145 15.55 2.65 -13.81
N LEU A 146 16.09 3.28 -14.86
CA LEU A 146 17.34 4.04 -14.84
C LEU A 146 17.04 5.54 -14.82
N ALA A 147 17.49 6.20 -13.77
CA ALA A 147 17.59 7.65 -13.64
C ALA A 147 19.03 8.05 -13.99
N GLY A 148 19.24 8.50 -15.23
CA GLY A 148 20.60 8.61 -15.78
C GLY A 148 21.24 7.21 -15.92
N ASN A 149 22.28 6.95 -15.13
CA ASN A 149 22.95 5.64 -15.04
C ASN A 149 22.64 4.88 -13.75
N ASP A 150 21.91 5.51 -12.82
CA ASP A 150 21.59 4.97 -11.51
C ASP A 150 20.26 4.24 -11.53
N VAL A 151 20.10 3.24 -10.66
CA VAL A 151 18.87 2.47 -10.58
C VAL A 151 17.89 3.13 -9.61
N VAL A 152 16.62 3.19 -10.02
CA VAL A 152 15.51 3.45 -9.11
C VAL A 152 14.54 2.27 -9.17
N ARG A 153 14.14 1.77 -8.01
CA ARG A 153 13.22 0.64 -7.87
C ARG A 153 11.93 1.13 -7.23
N VAL A 154 10.81 0.77 -7.83
CA VAL A 154 9.48 1.06 -7.28
C VAL A 154 8.86 -0.26 -6.85
N TYR A 155 8.56 -0.37 -5.56
CA TYR A 155 7.86 -1.52 -4.99
C TYR A 155 6.41 -1.13 -4.70
N GLU A 156 5.48 -1.76 -5.40
CA GLU A 156 4.04 -1.53 -5.26
C GLU A 156 3.41 -2.55 -4.30
N TYR A 157 2.71 -2.09 -3.26
CA TYR A 157 2.11 -2.96 -2.25
C TYR A 157 0.60 -3.01 -2.35
N ASN A 158 0.00 -4.15 -2.01
CA ASN A 158 -1.46 -4.27 -1.95
C ASN A 158 -2.06 -3.54 -0.75
N SER A 159 -1.29 -3.34 0.32
CA SER A 159 -1.74 -2.67 1.54
C SER A 159 -0.67 -1.76 2.13
N ALA A 160 -1.11 -0.73 2.86
CA ALA A 160 -0.22 0.13 3.63
C ALA A 160 0.49 -0.63 4.77
N GLN A 161 -0.11 -1.70 5.28
CA GLN A 161 0.46 -2.50 6.37
C GLN A 161 1.67 -3.30 5.89
N ASP A 162 1.61 -3.90 4.70
CA ASP A 162 2.73 -4.67 4.14
C ASP A 162 3.93 -3.74 3.85
N LEU A 163 3.65 -2.57 3.28
CA LEU A 163 4.66 -1.51 3.07
C LEU A 163 5.32 -1.10 4.38
N GLU A 164 4.52 -0.85 5.42
CA GLU A 164 5.04 -0.44 6.73
C GLU A 164 5.87 -1.55 7.39
N GLY A 165 5.43 -2.80 7.25
CA GLY A 165 6.19 -3.97 7.69
C GLY A 165 7.57 -4.02 7.04
N ASP A 166 7.63 -3.75 5.74
CA ASP A 166 8.87 -3.76 4.98
C ASP A 166 9.81 -2.60 5.26
N ILE A 167 9.28 -1.39 5.44
CA ILE A 167 10.07 -0.22 5.86
C ILE A 167 10.78 -0.49 7.18
N LYS A 168 10.10 -1.13 8.15
CA LYS A 168 10.68 -1.45 9.47
C LYS A 168 11.82 -2.47 9.42
N ARG A 169 11.93 -3.23 8.31
CA ARG A 169 13.05 -4.17 8.11
C ARG A 169 14.31 -3.47 7.61
N ILE A 170 14.22 -2.20 7.21
CA ILE A 170 15.38 -1.42 6.76
C ILE A 170 16.17 -0.97 7.99
N SER A 171 17.44 -1.33 8.01
CA SER A 171 18.39 -0.87 9.03
C SER A 171 18.59 0.65 9.00
N GLN A 172 19.06 1.21 10.12
CA GLN A 172 19.28 2.66 10.24
C GLN A 172 20.34 3.20 9.26
N ASN A 173 21.25 2.37 8.76
CA ASN A 173 22.22 2.79 7.74
C ASN A 173 21.72 2.60 6.30
N GLY A 174 20.54 2.00 6.11
CA GLY A 174 19.92 1.77 4.81
C GLY A 174 20.61 0.72 3.93
N LEU A 175 21.58 -0.04 4.47
CA LEU A 175 22.35 -1.02 3.68
C LEU A 175 21.96 -2.47 3.98
N THR A 176 21.22 -2.69 5.06
CA THR A 176 20.75 -4.01 5.47
C THR A 176 19.23 -4.04 5.52
N ILE A 177 18.64 -5.11 4.96
CA ILE A 177 17.20 -5.35 4.94
C ILE A 177 16.95 -6.70 5.60
N ASN A 178 16.18 -6.71 6.69
CA ASN A 178 15.91 -7.91 7.49
C ASN A 178 17.20 -8.64 7.93
N GLY A 179 18.20 -7.89 8.38
CA GLY A 179 19.50 -8.43 8.80
C GLY A 179 20.42 -8.92 7.67
N THR A 180 19.99 -8.84 6.40
CA THR A 180 20.79 -9.23 5.23
C THR A 180 21.32 -8.01 4.49
N ASP A 181 22.59 -8.03 4.09
CA ASP A 181 23.19 -6.98 3.28
C ASP A 181 22.51 -6.92 1.90
N ALA A 182 21.97 -5.75 1.56
CA ALA A 182 21.24 -5.51 0.32
C ALA A 182 22.16 -5.25 -0.88
N ASN A 183 23.49 -5.34 -0.72
CA ASN A 183 24.50 -5.31 -1.78
C ASN A 183 24.17 -4.27 -2.87
N TYR A 184 23.97 -3.03 -2.42
CA TYR A 184 23.73 -1.88 -3.26
C TYR A 184 25.06 -1.26 -3.68
N THR A 185 25.14 -0.76 -4.91
CA THR A 185 26.33 -0.06 -5.41
C THR A 185 26.59 1.25 -4.66
N ASN A 186 25.52 1.96 -4.32
CA ASN A 186 25.53 3.21 -3.58
C ASN A 186 24.58 3.12 -2.39
N LYS A 187 24.80 3.93 -1.34
CA LYS A 187 23.82 4.06 -0.25
C LYS A 187 22.48 4.53 -0.85
N PRO A 188 21.40 3.75 -0.72
CA PRO A 188 20.12 4.10 -1.33
C PRO A 188 19.40 5.21 -0.55
N TYR A 189 18.58 5.96 -1.28
CA TYR A 189 17.56 6.84 -0.72
C TYR A 189 16.20 6.14 -0.78
N TYR A 190 15.53 6.06 0.37
CA TYR A 190 14.20 5.45 0.49
C TYR A 190 13.14 6.54 0.60
N TYR A 191 12.10 6.47 -0.22
CA TYR A 191 10.96 7.39 -0.17
C TYR A 191 9.64 6.62 -0.18
N ARG A 192 8.59 7.25 0.34
CA ARG A 192 7.23 6.70 0.34
C ARG A 192 6.29 7.64 -0.39
N LYS A 193 5.44 7.08 -1.26
CA LYS A 193 4.27 7.77 -1.79
C LYS A 193 3.12 6.77 -1.94
N GLY A 194 1.98 7.08 -1.33
CA GLY A 194 0.83 6.17 -1.30
C GLY A 194 1.18 4.80 -0.71
N ASN A 195 0.88 3.75 -1.47
CA ASN A 195 1.18 2.35 -1.20
C ASN A 195 2.51 1.86 -1.80
N SER A 196 3.42 2.77 -2.17
CA SER A 196 4.68 2.40 -2.82
C SER A 196 5.93 2.87 -2.08
N LEU A 197 6.94 2.02 -2.10
CA LEU A 197 8.32 2.32 -1.67
C LEU A 197 9.16 2.59 -2.91
N ILE A 198 9.88 3.71 -2.90
CA ILE A 198 10.79 4.12 -3.97
C ILE A 198 12.21 4.05 -3.41
N VAL A 199 13.08 3.31 -4.09
CA VAL A 199 14.48 3.09 -3.68
C VAL A 199 15.40 3.61 -4.78
N TYR A 200 16.12 4.69 -4.52
CA TYR A 200 17.06 5.27 -5.48
C TYR A 200 18.50 4.97 -5.07
N GLU A 201 19.22 4.23 -5.91
CA GLU A 201 20.62 3.81 -5.70
C GLU A 201 21.60 4.67 -6.49
N GLY A 202 21.42 5.98 -6.42
CA GLY A 202 22.27 6.94 -7.10
C GLY A 202 22.69 8.09 -6.19
N ASN A 203 23.57 8.92 -6.72
CA ASN A 203 24.12 10.09 -6.02
C ASN A 203 24.01 11.37 -6.85
N ASP A 204 23.33 11.34 -8.00
CA ASP A 204 23.09 12.53 -8.81
C ASP A 204 22.22 13.53 -8.04
N PRO A 205 22.75 14.71 -7.67
CA PRO A 205 22.00 15.69 -6.88
C PRO A 205 20.72 16.15 -7.56
N ALA A 206 20.64 16.13 -8.90
CA ALA A 206 19.43 16.53 -9.61
C ALA A 206 18.27 15.57 -9.28
N TYR A 207 18.51 14.26 -9.35
CA TYR A 207 17.51 13.25 -9.01
C TYR A 207 17.22 13.19 -7.51
N VAL A 208 18.23 13.31 -6.64
CA VAL A 208 18.02 13.37 -5.18
C VAL A 208 17.13 14.55 -4.80
N ASN A 209 17.39 15.74 -5.35
CA ASN A 209 16.59 16.94 -5.10
C ASN A 209 15.18 16.81 -5.68
N GLN A 210 15.03 16.21 -6.86
CA GLN A 210 13.73 15.98 -7.47
C GLN A 210 12.88 15.03 -6.63
N PHE A 211 13.42 13.88 -6.23
CA PHE A 211 12.71 12.95 -5.35
C PHE A 211 12.37 13.58 -4.01
N LYS A 212 13.29 14.38 -3.44
CA LYS A 212 13.01 15.13 -2.21
C LYS A 212 11.86 16.13 -2.37
N SER A 213 11.82 16.85 -3.49
CA SER A 213 10.74 17.81 -3.80
C SER A 213 9.38 17.11 -3.92
N MET A 214 9.35 15.93 -4.53
CA MET A 214 8.11 15.20 -4.81
C MET A 214 7.60 14.35 -3.64
N TYR A 215 8.51 13.79 -2.86
CA TYR A 215 8.21 12.74 -1.87
C TYR A 215 8.60 13.13 -0.44
N GLY A 216 9.23 14.29 -0.26
CA GLY A 216 9.74 14.74 1.03
C GLY A 216 11.11 14.15 1.37
N ASN A 217 11.49 14.21 2.65
CA ASN A 217 12.78 13.68 3.09
C ASN A 217 12.82 12.15 2.93
N ALA A 218 14.02 11.61 2.67
CA ALA A 218 14.23 10.18 2.68
C ALA A 218 13.89 9.58 4.06
N LEU A 219 13.30 8.39 4.07
CA LEU A 219 12.91 7.66 5.28
C LEU A 219 14.12 7.34 6.17
N ILE A 220 15.29 7.12 5.53
CA ILE A 220 16.56 6.85 6.18
C ILE A 220 17.57 7.93 5.74
N PRO A 221 18.13 8.74 6.66
CA PRO A 221 19.06 9.83 6.33
C PRO A 221 20.48 9.37 5.93
#